data_AF-A0A1E7KX76-F1
#
_entry.id   AF-A0A1E7KX76-F1
#
_cell.length_a   1.000
_cell.length_b   1.000
_cell.length_c   1.000
_cell.angle_alpha   90.00
_cell.angle_beta   90.00
_cell.angle_gamma   90.00
#
_symmetry.space_group_name_H-M   'P 1'
#
loop_
_entity.id
_entity.type
_entity.pdbx_description
1 polymer ?
#
loop_
_entity_poly.entity_id
_entity_poly.type
_entity_poly.pdbx_seq_one_letter_code
_entity_poly.pdbx_strand_id
1 'polypeptide(L)'
;MLLAFLVLLPVALELSEPSVAWGKAELRLNAELIEATSRNRTVSVPWTDVAEVAVREYEETTGTRRLPMLHLRLNPGASAGPGVRTDDAGWIALWPLGEGPPPGELSPELLDALGLFAGDRWTPPVHPPA
;
A
#
# COMPACT_ATOMS: atom_id res chain seq x y z
N MET A 1 -34.21 3.26 28.21
CA MET A 1 -33.64 3.83 26.96
C MET A 1 -32.13 3.71 27.09
N LEU A 2 -31.55 2.62 26.58
CA LEU A 2 -30.11 2.34 26.72
C LEU A 2 -29.42 2.97 25.50
N LEU A 3 -28.66 4.06 25.70
CA LEU A 3 -27.77 4.58 24.67
C LEU A 3 -26.61 3.59 24.50
N ALA A 4 -26.63 2.80 23.44
CA ALA A 4 -25.47 2.04 23.01
C ALA A 4 -24.49 3.03 22.34
N PHE A 5 -23.51 3.51 23.11
CA PHE A 5 -22.35 4.20 22.59
C PHE A 5 -21.44 3.16 21.91
N LEU A 6 -21.72 2.84 20.65
CA LEU A 6 -20.79 2.10 19.79
C LEU A 6 -19.65 3.05 19.43
N VAL A 7 -18.61 3.07 20.25
CA VAL A 7 -17.32 3.65 19.88
C VAL A 7 -16.78 2.76 18.75
N LEU A 8 -17.03 3.15 17.49
CA LEU A 8 -16.27 2.62 16.36
C LEU A 8 -14.81 3.04 16.60
N LEU A 9 -14.03 2.17 17.25
CA LEU A 9 -12.58 2.30 17.15
C LEU A 9 -12.25 2.22 15.66
N PRO A 10 -11.49 3.19 15.09
CA PRO A 10 -10.89 2.97 13.78
C PRO A 10 -9.98 1.76 13.93
N VAL A 11 -10.41 0.62 13.39
CA VAL A 11 -9.57 -0.57 13.31
C VAL A 11 -8.40 -0.19 12.42
N ALA A 12 -7.29 0.22 13.03
CA ALA A 12 -6.04 0.44 12.36
C ALA A 12 -5.27 -0.88 12.42
N LEU A 13 -5.08 -1.53 11.27
CA LEU A 13 -4.19 -2.67 11.18
C LEU A 13 -2.78 -2.14 10.88
N GLU A 14 -1.83 -2.43 11.76
CA GLU A 14 -0.41 -2.20 11.49
C GLU A 14 0.23 -3.50 11.02
N LEU A 15 0.74 -3.48 9.80
CA LEU A 15 1.51 -4.58 9.23
C LEU A 15 2.99 -4.15 9.20
N SER A 16 3.85 -4.96 9.84
CA SER A 16 5.29 -4.79 9.85
C SER A 16 5.93 -5.97 9.11
N GLU A 17 6.42 -5.75 7.90
CA GLU A 17 7.19 -6.77 7.18
C GLU A 17 8.68 -6.36 7.12
N PRO A 18 9.60 -7.22 7.56
CA PRO A 18 11.02 -6.96 7.43
C PRO A 18 11.46 -7.16 5.97
N SER A 19 11.68 -6.06 5.24
CA SER A 19 12.34 -6.14 3.93
C SER A 19 13.87 -5.95 4.10
N VAL A 20 14.64 -6.94 3.63
CA VAL A 20 16.10 -7.01 3.86
C VAL A 20 16.85 -5.89 3.12
N ALA A 21 16.31 -5.37 2.02
CA ALA A 21 16.95 -4.30 1.24
C ALA A 21 16.54 -2.86 1.64
N TRP A 22 15.35 -2.64 2.20
CA TRP A 22 14.83 -1.28 2.44
C TRP A 22 14.80 -0.88 3.93
N GLY A 23 15.10 -1.81 4.84
CA GLY A 23 14.98 -1.63 6.29
C GLY A 23 13.56 -1.93 6.77
N LYS A 24 13.30 -1.70 8.07
CA LYS A 24 11.94 -1.81 8.62
C LYS A 24 11.07 -0.75 7.94
N ALA A 25 10.09 -1.20 7.17
CA ALA A 25 9.00 -0.37 6.72
C ALA A 25 7.78 -0.71 7.61
N GLU A 26 6.88 0.24 7.85
CA GLU A 26 5.57 0.03 8.52
C GLU A 26 4.37 0.50 7.65
N LEU A 27 3.43 -0.40 7.35
CA LEU A 27 2.25 -0.14 6.51
C LEU A 27 1.04 -0.12 7.41
N ARG A 28 0.24 0.93 7.28
CA ARG A 28 -0.94 1.16 8.10
C ARG A 28 -2.12 1.43 7.19
N LEU A 29 -3.18 0.67 7.41
CA LEU A 29 -4.46 0.85 6.71
C LEU A 29 -5.54 1.09 7.75
N ASN A 30 -6.38 2.08 7.50
CA ASN A 30 -7.59 2.33 8.26
C ASN A 30 -8.69 2.86 7.34
N ALA A 31 -9.83 3.27 7.88
CA ALA A 31 -10.97 3.73 7.08
C ALA A 31 -10.75 5.06 6.34
N GLU A 32 -9.76 5.86 6.74
CA GLU A 32 -9.51 7.20 6.22
C GLU A 32 -8.38 7.24 5.19
N LEU A 33 -7.33 6.46 5.44
CA LEU A 33 -6.09 6.56 4.68
C LEU A 33 -5.32 5.24 4.58
N ILE A 34 -4.37 5.26 3.66
CA ILE A 34 -3.24 4.34 3.60
C ILE A 34 -1.95 5.12 3.88
N GLU A 35 -1.13 4.56 4.77
CA GLU A 35 0.12 5.17 5.20
C GLU A 35 1.26 4.16 5.17
N ALA A 36 2.38 4.57 4.56
CA ALA A 36 3.62 3.81 4.57
C ALA A 36 4.72 4.65 5.21
N THR A 37 5.36 4.10 6.22
CA THR A 37 6.54 4.68 6.87
C THR A 37 7.76 3.83 6.55
N SER A 38 8.82 4.44 6.04
CA SER A 38 10.11 3.79 5.82
C SER A 38 11.23 4.72 6.21
N ARG A 39 12.17 4.21 7.02
CA ARG A 39 13.31 4.97 7.56
C ARG A 39 12.81 6.26 8.26
N ASN A 40 12.95 7.42 7.60
CA ASN A 40 12.57 8.73 8.12
C ASN A 40 11.50 9.42 7.26
N ARG A 41 10.74 8.64 6.49
CA ARG A 41 9.75 9.16 5.56
C ARG A 41 8.43 8.45 5.74
N THR A 42 7.38 9.26 5.89
CA THR A 42 6.00 8.80 5.90
C THR A 42 5.29 9.35 4.67
N VAL A 43 4.57 8.49 3.97
CA VAL A 43 3.66 8.82 2.88
C VAL A 43 2.27 8.42 3.33
N SER A 44 1.37 9.39 3.47
CA SER A 44 0.00 9.19 3.92
C SER A 44 -0.94 9.74 2.85
N VAL A 45 -1.85 8.90 2.34
CA VAL A 45 -2.77 9.25 1.26
C VAL A 45 -4.20 8.91 1.69
N PRO A 46 -5.14 9.89 1.69
CA PRO A 46 -6.55 9.62 1.94
C PRO A 46 -7.13 8.69 0.88
N TRP A 47 -8.04 7.79 1.25
CA TRP A 47 -8.69 6.91 0.26
C TRP A 47 -9.50 7.67 -0.80
N THR A 48 -9.93 8.90 -0.51
CA THR A 48 -10.59 9.79 -1.48
C THR A 48 -9.69 10.21 -2.63
N ASP A 49 -8.38 10.17 -2.41
CA ASP A 49 -7.37 10.60 -3.37
C ASP A 49 -6.76 9.41 -4.14
N VAL A 50 -7.08 8.18 -3.72
CA VAL A 50 -6.64 6.94 -4.37
C VAL A 50 -7.67 6.51 -5.40
N ALA A 51 -7.23 6.41 -6.65
CA ALA A 51 -7.99 5.83 -7.76
C ALA A 51 -7.87 4.30 -7.79
N GLU A 52 -6.67 3.78 -7.51
CA GLU A 52 -6.37 2.36 -7.67
C GLU A 52 -5.22 1.93 -6.75
N VAL A 53 -5.27 0.67 -6.31
CA VAL A 53 -4.22 0.00 -5.55
C VAL A 53 -3.89 -1.29 -6.29
N ALA A 54 -2.61 -1.51 -6.59
CA ALA A 54 -2.18 -2.70 -7.33
C ALA A 54 -0.76 -3.13 -6.95
N VAL A 55 -0.46 -4.40 -7.12
CA VAL A 55 0.93 -4.89 -7.12
C VAL A 55 1.57 -4.59 -8.47
N ARG A 56 2.72 -3.93 -8.48
CA ARG A 56 3.49 -3.66 -9.71
C ARG A 56 4.98 -3.89 -9.46
N GLU A 57 5.69 -4.24 -10.52
CA GLU A 57 7.15 -4.25 -10.50
C GLU A 57 7.67 -2.82 -10.37
N TYR A 58 8.45 -2.56 -9.33
CA TYR A 58 9.24 -1.35 -9.20
C TYR A 58 10.62 -1.60 -9.80
N GLU A 59 11.02 -0.75 -10.75
CA GLU A 59 12.38 -0.74 -11.29
C GLU A 59 13.21 0.26 -10.47
N GLU A 60 14.23 -0.25 -9.76
CA GLU A 60 15.18 0.63 -9.09
C GLU A 60 15.94 1.49 -10.11
N THR A 61 16.23 2.73 -9.76
CA THR A 61 16.95 3.70 -10.62
C THR A 61 18.30 3.19 -11.16
N THR A 62 18.90 2.17 -10.53
CA THR A 62 20.16 1.54 -10.95
C THR A 62 19.97 0.36 -11.91
N GLY A 63 18.73 0.00 -12.25
CA GLY A 63 18.36 -0.94 -13.33
C GLY A 63 18.61 -2.42 -13.06
N THR A 64 19.25 -2.78 -11.95
CA THR A 64 19.67 -4.16 -11.66
C THR A 64 18.63 -4.99 -10.90
N ARG A 65 17.59 -4.36 -10.32
CA ARG A 65 16.62 -5.06 -9.49
C ARG A 65 15.19 -4.62 -9.76
N ARG A 66 14.33 -5.62 -9.97
CA ARG A 66 12.87 -5.47 -10.01
C ARG A 66 12.29 -6.13 -8.77
N LEU A 67 11.48 -5.40 -8.02
CA LEU A 67 10.83 -5.91 -6.82
C LEU A 67 9.33 -5.63 -6.89
N PRO A 68 8.48 -6.59 -6.51
CA PRO A 68 7.06 -6.32 -6.39
C PRO A 68 6.81 -5.34 -5.24
N MET A 69 6.09 -4.25 -5.55
CA MET A 69 5.68 -3.26 -4.57
C MET A 69 4.19 -2.98 -4.70
N LEU A 70 3.55 -2.69 -3.57
CA LEU A 70 2.25 -2.05 -3.55
C LEU A 70 2.39 -0.65 -4.13
N HIS A 71 1.60 -0.36 -5.15
CA HIS A 71 1.52 0.95 -5.78
C HIS A 71 0.13 1.53 -5.62
N LEU A 72 0.08 2.86 -5.55
CA LEU A 72 -1.17 3.62 -5.57
C LEU A 72 -1.23 4.45 -6.84
N ARG A 73 -2.35 4.42 -7.55
CA ARG A 73 -2.68 5.43 -8.56
C ARG A 73 -3.50 6.52 -7.89
N LEU A 74 -3.06 7.76 -8.01
CA LEU A 74 -3.80 8.90 -7.48
C LEU A 74 -4.91 9.33 -8.46
N ASN A 75 -5.98 9.90 -7.91
CA ASN A 75 -6.99 10.61 -8.69
C ASN A 75 -6.35 11.83 -9.40
N PRO A 76 -6.86 12.23 -10.58
CA PRO A 76 -6.37 13.42 -11.26
C PRO A 76 -6.41 14.65 -10.35
N GLY A 77 -5.27 15.33 -10.20
CA GLY A 77 -5.13 16.51 -9.35
C GLY A 77 -4.82 16.24 -7.87
N ALA A 78 -4.86 14.98 -7.42
CA ALA A 78 -4.41 14.60 -6.08
C ALA A 78 -2.88 14.52 -6.02
N SER A 79 -2.32 14.65 -4.82
CA SER A 79 -0.88 14.57 -4.58
C SER A 79 -0.61 13.84 -3.27
N ALA A 80 0.37 12.93 -3.28
CA ALA A 80 0.86 12.24 -2.08
C ALA A 80 1.83 13.09 -1.25
N GLY A 81 1.95 14.38 -1.56
CA GLY A 81 2.78 15.33 -0.82
C GLY A 81 4.19 15.54 -1.40
N PRO A 82 4.97 16.43 -0.79
CA PRO A 82 6.25 16.87 -1.33
C PRO A 82 7.28 15.73 -1.41
N GLY A 83 8.03 15.73 -2.51
CA GLY A 83 9.12 14.78 -2.77
C GLY A 83 8.66 13.35 -3.09
N VAL A 84 7.36 13.07 -3.16
CA VAL A 84 6.86 11.77 -3.62
C VAL A 84 6.95 11.77 -5.13
N ARG A 85 7.60 10.76 -5.70
CA ARG A 85 7.69 10.61 -7.15
C ARG A 85 6.42 9.93 -7.62
N THR A 86 5.76 10.57 -8.58
CA THR A 86 4.61 10.04 -9.29
C THR A 86 5.01 9.90 -10.75
N ASP A 87 4.74 8.75 -11.35
CA ASP A 87 4.95 8.56 -12.78
C ASP A 87 3.90 9.30 -13.63
N ASP A 88 4.09 9.34 -14.95
CA ASP A 88 3.19 10.04 -15.88
C ASP A 88 1.75 9.46 -15.88
N ALA A 89 1.58 8.23 -15.42
CA ALA A 89 0.28 7.57 -15.29
C ALA A 89 -0.35 7.74 -13.90
N GLY A 90 0.26 8.54 -13.02
CA GLY A 90 -0.26 8.86 -11.69
C GLY A 90 0.11 7.84 -10.61
N TRP A 91 1.04 6.93 -10.86
CA TRP A 91 1.42 5.88 -9.92
C TRP A 91 2.55 6.31 -9.00
N ILE A 92 2.42 5.90 -7.73
CA ILE A 92 3.46 5.99 -6.71
C ILE A 92 3.82 4.60 -6.21
N ALA A 93 5.11 4.31 -6.11
CA ALA A 93 5.60 3.14 -5.41
C ALA A 93 5.51 3.40 -3.90
N LEU A 94 4.67 2.64 -3.20
CA LEU A 94 4.37 2.90 -1.79
C LEU A 94 5.16 1.97 -0.86
N TRP A 95 5.08 0.66 -1.10
CA TRP A 95 5.46 -0.32 -0.11
C TRP A 95 6.06 -1.60 -0.69
N PRO A 96 7.23 -2.10 -0.21
CA PRO A 96 7.83 -3.32 -0.71
C PRO A 96 7.13 -4.58 -0.17
N LEU A 97 6.80 -5.53 -1.04
CA LEU A 97 6.10 -6.77 -0.67
C LEU A 97 7.05 -7.91 -0.24
N GLY A 98 8.16 -7.55 0.42
CA GLY A 98 9.19 -8.50 0.83
C GLY A 98 9.92 -9.20 -0.33
N GLU A 99 10.94 -10.00 0.01
CA GLU A 99 11.73 -10.81 -0.94
C GLU A 99 11.51 -12.32 -0.74
N GLY A 100 10.51 -12.72 0.05
CA GLY A 100 10.22 -14.11 0.37
C GLY A 100 9.75 -14.88 -0.88
N PRO A 101 10.09 -16.18 -1.01
CA PRO A 101 9.52 -17.01 -2.07
C PRO A 101 8.09 -17.48 -1.72
N PRO A 102 7.13 -17.40 -2.67
CA PRO A 102 7.24 -16.75 -3.97
C PRO A 102 7.16 -15.21 -3.83
N PRO A 103 8.04 -14.47 -4.53
CA PRO A 103 8.07 -13.01 -4.46
C PRO A 103 6.74 -12.42 -4.89
N GLY A 104 6.20 -11.49 -4.10
CA GLY A 104 4.93 -10.82 -4.43
C GLY A 104 3.68 -11.60 -4.01
N GLU A 105 3.82 -12.69 -3.27
CA GLU A 105 2.69 -13.26 -2.53
C GLU A 105 2.37 -12.38 -1.33
N LEU A 106 1.16 -11.85 -1.32
CA LEU A 106 0.65 -11.03 -0.25
C LEU A 106 0.26 -11.94 0.91
N SER A 107 0.64 -11.56 2.14
CA SER A 107 0.14 -12.25 3.33
C SER A 107 -1.41 -12.20 3.36
N PRO A 108 -2.09 -13.26 3.84
CA PRO A 108 -3.55 -13.26 3.97
C PRO A 108 -4.09 -12.04 4.71
N GLU A 109 -3.38 -11.61 5.75
CA GLU A 109 -3.73 -10.43 6.55
C GLU A 109 -3.70 -9.15 5.72
N LEU A 110 -2.73 -9.01 4.81
CA LEU A 110 -2.64 -7.87 3.90
C LEU A 110 -3.74 -7.93 2.82
N LEU A 111 -4.05 -9.12 2.29
CA LEU A 111 -5.16 -9.31 1.35
C LEU A 111 -6.49 -8.91 1.97
N ASP A 112 -6.77 -9.38 3.18
CA ASP A 112 -7.99 -9.05 3.92
C ASP A 112 -8.06 -7.54 4.23
N ALA A 113 -6.95 -6.93 4.65
CA ALA A 113 -6.90 -5.50 4.91
C ALA A 113 -7.13 -4.66 3.64
N LEU A 114 -6.53 -5.05 2.51
CA LEU A 114 -6.75 -4.38 1.22
C LEU A 114 -8.20 -4.55 0.75
N GLY A 115 -8.77 -5.75 0.87
CA GLY A 115 -10.18 -5.99 0.57
C GLY A 115 -11.11 -5.15 1.43
N LEU A 116 -10.80 -4.99 2.72
CA LEU A 116 -11.61 -4.22 3.66
C LEU A 116 -11.50 -2.70 3.46
N PHE A 117 -10.28 -2.16 3.33
CA PHE A 117 -10.05 -0.72 3.35
C PHE A 117 -9.96 -0.09 1.96
N ALA A 118 -9.27 -0.73 1.00
CA ALA A 118 -9.20 -0.20 -0.36
C ALA A 118 -10.50 -0.48 -1.14
N GLY A 119 -11.18 -1.58 -0.82
CA GLY A 119 -12.45 -1.98 -1.44
C GLY A 119 -12.29 -2.12 -2.96
N ASP A 120 -13.20 -1.50 -3.72
CA ASP A 120 -13.20 -1.54 -5.20
C ASP A 120 -11.95 -0.96 -5.86
N ARG A 121 -11.10 -0.23 -5.12
CA ARG A 121 -9.83 0.29 -5.63
C ARG A 121 -8.76 -0.79 -5.71
N TRP A 122 -8.90 -1.88 -4.96
CA TRP A 122 -7.93 -2.96 -4.94
C TRP A 122 -8.05 -3.84 -6.17
N THR A 123 -6.98 -3.88 -6.97
CA THR A 123 -6.83 -4.81 -8.09
C THR A 123 -5.86 -5.93 -7.68
N PRO A 124 -6.38 -7.12 -7.33
CA PRO A 124 -5.52 -8.24 -6.95
C PRO A 124 -4.62 -8.64 -8.12
N PRO A 125 -3.38 -9.09 -7.84
CA PRO A 125 -2.49 -9.57 -8.87
C PRO A 125 -3.13 -10.74 -9.61
N VAL A 126 -3.29 -10.61 -10.92
CA VAL A 126 -3.75 -11.71 -11.77
C VAL A 126 -2.59 -12.70 -11.85
N HIS A 127 -2.64 -13.79 -11.07
CA HIS A 127 -1.73 -14.89 -11.32
C HIS A 127 -2.03 -15.42 -12.73
N PRO A 128 -1.05 -15.47 -13.66
CA PRO A 128 -1.22 -16.31 -14.83
C PRO A 128 -1.49 -17.75 -14.33
N PRO A 129 -2.41 -18.51 -14.94
CA PRO A 129 -2.57 -19.91 -14.60
C PRO A 129 -1.21 -20.61 -14.73
N ALA A 130 -0.87 -21.41 -13.71
CA ALA A 130 0.33 -22.24 -13.67
C ALA A 130 0.41 -23.20 -14.86
#